data_AF-I3RA19-F1
#
_entry.id   AF-I3RA19-F1
#
_cell.length_a   1.000
_cell.length_b   1.000
_cell.length_c   1.000
_cell.angle_alpha   90.00
_cell.angle_beta   90.00
_cell.angle_gamma   90.00
#
_symmetry.space_group_name_H-M   'P 1'
#
loop_
_entity.id
_entity.type
_entity.pdbx_description
1 polymer ?
#
loop_
_entity_poly.entity_id
_entity_poly.type
_entity_poly.pdbx_seq_one_letter_code
_entity_poly.pdbx_strand_id
1 'polypeptide(L)'
;MTAGSGSVAEQSPALRSRDVLAPGVVTVLLVGAFTYLSPGLSLVVTFVPAIVLAYSCHLMTTVHRMPDPERVLPVYLVAFAVQFLHFAEEFTTGFYTRWPVEVFNAAPFDLSTFVQLNMVSYAAFALGAVAIYRGIKGPMLVVWFFTLMGVIGNGILHPLYPLFATGEFGYFPGLYSSVAYLLLGPILFARLWEVRTTT
;
A
#
# COMPACT_ATOMS: atom_id res chain seq x y z
N MET A 1 -39.57 33.05 1.12
CA MET A 1 -39.01 32.85 2.47
C MET A 1 -38.10 31.63 2.43
N THR A 2 -36.98 31.74 3.14
CA THR A 2 -35.65 31.18 2.86
C THR A 2 -35.47 29.69 3.14
N ALA A 3 -34.52 29.12 2.39
CA ALA A 3 -33.98 27.78 2.48
C ALA A 3 -33.46 27.39 3.87
N GLY A 4 -33.71 26.14 4.27
CA GLY A 4 -33.03 25.49 5.38
C GLY A 4 -31.74 24.84 4.89
N SER A 5 -30.61 25.54 5.12
CA SER A 5 -29.27 25.00 4.93
C SER A 5 -29.01 23.89 5.97
N GLY A 6 -28.88 22.65 5.51
CA GLY A 6 -28.39 21.56 6.32
C GLY A 6 -26.99 21.88 6.83
N SER A 7 -26.86 22.05 8.14
CA SER A 7 -25.61 22.22 8.87
C SER A 7 -24.60 21.14 8.47
N VAL A 8 -23.45 21.57 7.94
CA VAL A 8 -22.24 20.76 7.89
C VAL A 8 -21.85 20.49 9.35
N ALA A 9 -22.25 19.33 9.88
CA ALA A 9 -21.97 18.96 11.25
C ALA A 9 -20.46 18.98 11.49
N GLU A 10 -20.02 19.91 12.33
CA GLU A 10 -18.64 20.05 12.78
C GLU A 10 -18.25 18.77 13.54
N GLN A 11 -17.40 17.94 12.94
CA GLN A 11 -16.94 16.70 13.59
C GLN A 11 -16.21 17.04 14.88
N SER A 12 -16.60 16.43 16.00
CA SER A 12 -15.99 16.66 17.32
C SER A 12 -14.46 16.56 17.24
N PRO A 13 -13.71 17.51 17.86
CA PRO A 13 -12.24 17.52 17.84
C PRO A 13 -11.62 16.17 18.25
N ALA A 14 -12.25 15.45 19.17
CA ALA A 14 -11.78 14.16 19.66
C ALA A 14 -11.82 13.04 18.60
N LEU A 15 -12.81 13.05 17.70
CA LEU A 15 -12.89 12.08 16.59
C LEU A 15 -11.78 12.36 15.56
N ARG A 16 -11.56 13.65 15.26
CA ARG A 16 -10.48 14.09 14.37
C ARG A 16 -9.09 13.75 14.92
N SER A 17 -8.89 13.81 16.23
CA SER A 17 -7.63 13.36 16.87
C SER A 17 -7.39 11.86 16.72
N ARG A 18 -8.45 11.04 16.77
CA ARG A 18 -8.33 9.57 16.60
C ARG A 18 -7.97 9.16 15.18
N ASP A 19 -8.53 9.84 14.18
CA ASP A 19 -8.25 9.60 12.76
C ASP A 19 -6.83 9.96 12.33
N VAL A 20 -6.11 10.71 13.18
CA VAL A 20 -4.68 11.06 13.02
C VAL A 20 -3.81 10.17 13.90
N LEU A 21 -4.10 10.09 15.19
CA LEU A 21 -3.25 9.43 16.17
C LEU A 21 -3.16 7.92 15.96
N ALA A 22 -4.27 7.23 15.73
CA ALA A 22 -4.25 5.78 15.56
C ALA A 22 -3.45 5.36 14.31
N PRO A 23 -3.66 5.95 13.12
CA PRO A 23 -2.78 5.72 11.97
C PRO A 23 -1.33 6.13 12.20
N GLY A 24 -1.07 7.20 12.96
CA GLY A 24 0.29 7.60 13.32
C GLY A 24 1.01 6.54 14.17
N VAL A 25 0.33 5.98 15.18
CA VAL A 25 0.87 4.88 16.00
C VAL A 25 1.13 3.64 15.14
N VAL A 26 0.18 3.26 14.27
CA VAL A 26 0.37 2.13 13.34
C VAL A 26 1.57 2.37 12.42
N THR A 27 1.75 3.58 11.91
CA THR A 27 2.92 3.96 11.11
C THR A 27 4.22 3.73 11.87
N VAL A 28 4.34 4.21 13.10
CA VAL A 28 5.55 4.01 13.92
C VAL A 28 5.81 2.54 14.18
N LEU A 29 4.77 1.76 14.50
CA LEU A 29 4.88 0.31 14.70
C LEU A 29 5.35 -0.40 13.43
N LEU A 30 4.80 -0.04 12.26
CA LEU A 30 5.20 -0.63 10.99
C LEU A 30 6.61 -0.23 10.57
N VAL A 31 7.04 1.02 10.83
CA VAL A 31 8.44 1.42 10.62
C VAL A 31 9.37 0.57 11.48
N GLY A 32 9.05 0.38 12.76
CA GLY A 32 9.80 -0.49 13.65
C GLY A 32 9.83 -1.94 13.17
N ALA A 33 8.67 -2.48 12.78
CA ALA A 33 8.55 -3.85 12.29
C ALA A 33 9.33 -4.08 11.00
N PHE A 34 9.19 -3.20 9.99
CA PHE A 34 9.93 -3.32 8.74
C PHE A 34 11.43 -3.16 8.95
N THR A 35 11.86 -2.29 9.87
CA THR A 35 13.28 -2.15 10.20
C THR A 35 13.82 -3.40 10.89
N TYR A 36 13.09 -3.96 11.85
CA TYR A 36 13.50 -5.14 12.61
C TYR A 36 13.51 -6.42 11.76
N LEU A 37 12.52 -6.60 10.89
CA LEU A 37 12.36 -7.80 10.07
C LEU A 37 13.16 -7.76 8.77
N SER A 38 13.82 -6.64 8.45
CA SER A 38 14.52 -6.45 7.17
C SER A 38 15.77 -7.32 7.05
N PRO A 39 15.88 -8.20 6.05
CA PRO A 39 17.16 -8.73 5.63
C PRO A 39 17.98 -7.62 5.00
N GLY A 40 19.04 -7.20 5.69
CA GLY A 40 19.83 -6.04 5.28
C GLY A 40 18.97 -4.79 5.15
N LEU A 41 19.13 -4.05 4.05
CA LEU A 41 18.40 -2.81 3.80
C LEU A 41 17.08 -3.00 3.03
N SER A 42 16.71 -4.23 2.67
CA SER A 42 15.62 -4.52 1.73
C SER A 42 14.29 -3.85 2.11
N LEU A 43 13.71 -4.14 3.28
CA LEU A 43 12.46 -3.52 3.73
C LEU A 43 12.66 -2.06 4.16
N VAL A 44 13.85 -1.72 4.66
CA VAL A 44 14.18 -0.36 5.12
C VAL A 44 14.14 0.65 3.98
N VAL A 45 14.62 0.32 2.78
CA VAL A 45 14.63 1.28 1.66
C VAL A 45 13.38 1.22 0.79
N THR A 46 12.55 0.19 0.95
CA THR A 46 11.34 0.01 0.15
C THR A 46 10.07 0.28 0.97
N PHE A 47 9.83 -0.46 2.05
CA PHE A 47 8.58 -0.40 2.82
C PHE A 47 8.53 0.80 3.78
N VAL A 48 9.64 1.17 4.43
CA VAL A 48 9.67 2.30 5.38
C VAL A 48 9.34 3.64 4.71
N PRO A 49 9.94 4.02 3.57
CA PRO A 49 9.55 5.24 2.86
C PRO A 49 8.08 5.20 2.43
N ALA A 50 7.61 4.04 1.96
CA ALA A 50 6.23 3.90 1.50
C ALA A 50 5.20 4.08 2.63
N ILE A 51 5.44 3.58 3.85
CA ILE A 51 4.50 3.77 4.96
C ILE A 51 4.50 5.22 5.47
N VAL A 52 5.66 5.90 5.45
CA VAL A 52 5.75 7.32 5.78
C VAL A 52 4.99 8.18 4.76
N LEU A 53 5.14 7.87 3.47
CA LEU A 53 4.40 8.53 2.39
C LEU A 53 2.91 8.21 2.46
N ALA A 54 2.52 6.98 2.81
CA ALA A 54 1.13 6.59 2.97
C ALA A 54 0.44 7.37 4.09
N TYR A 55 1.12 7.51 5.23
CA TYR A 55 0.62 8.33 6.33
C TYR A 55 0.51 9.80 5.93
N SER A 56 1.50 10.33 5.20
CA SER A 56 1.46 11.70 4.69
C SER A 56 0.27 11.92 3.75
N CYS A 57 0.03 11.00 2.82
CA CYS A 57 -1.14 11.05 1.93
C CYS A 57 -2.46 10.98 2.70
N HIS A 58 -2.54 10.09 3.70
CA HIS A 58 -3.70 9.97 4.59
C HIS A 58 -4.01 11.28 5.32
N LEU A 59 -2.98 11.93 5.89
CA LEU A 59 -3.12 13.23 6.56
C LEU A 59 -3.58 14.32 5.59
N MET A 60 -3.03 14.35 4.38
CA MET A 60 -3.34 15.39 3.39
C MET A 60 -4.73 15.22 2.73
N THR A 61 -5.31 14.02 2.78
CA THR A 61 -6.55 13.70 2.07
C THR A 61 -7.61 13.12 3.00
N THR A 62 -7.44 11.86 3.39
CA THR A 62 -8.50 11.00 3.92
C THR A 62 -8.97 11.40 5.32
N VAL A 63 -8.09 11.99 6.14
CA VAL A 63 -8.47 12.59 7.43
C VAL A 63 -9.49 13.71 7.22
N HIS A 64 -9.34 14.49 6.15
CA HIS A 64 -10.22 15.61 5.84
C HIS A 64 -11.50 15.14 5.15
N ARG A 65 -11.39 14.26 4.15
CA ARG A 65 -12.54 13.74 3.43
C ARG A 65 -12.23 12.38 2.80
N MET A 66 -13.17 11.46 2.94
CA MET A 66 -13.10 10.15 2.30
C MET A 66 -13.24 10.28 0.78
N PRO A 67 -12.50 9.47 0.00
CA PRO A 67 -12.73 9.39 -1.44
C PRO A 67 -14.05 8.69 -1.75
N ASP A 68 -14.54 8.87 -2.97
CA ASP A 68 -15.77 8.23 -3.46
C ASP A 68 -15.58 6.70 -3.60
N PRO A 69 -16.29 5.88 -2.82
CA PRO A 69 -16.15 4.43 -2.88
C PRO A 69 -16.47 3.84 -4.26
N GLU A 70 -17.45 4.39 -4.99
CA GLU A 70 -17.85 3.86 -6.30
C GLU A 70 -16.74 4.01 -7.35
N ARG A 71 -15.88 5.02 -7.17
CA ARG A 71 -14.75 5.29 -8.07
C ARG A 71 -13.47 4.57 -7.66
N VAL A 72 -13.23 4.42 -6.35
CA VAL A 72 -11.99 3.82 -5.82
C VAL A 72 -12.09 2.31 -5.73
N LEU A 73 -13.18 1.78 -5.18
CA LEU A 73 -13.28 0.38 -4.79
C LEU A 73 -13.10 -0.59 -5.97
N PRO A 74 -13.67 -0.36 -7.18
CA PRO A 74 -13.42 -1.25 -8.31
C PRO A 74 -11.94 -1.35 -8.69
N VAL A 75 -11.24 -0.20 -8.76
CA VAL A 75 -9.82 -0.16 -9.10
C VAL A 75 -8.98 -0.81 -8.00
N TYR A 76 -9.32 -0.55 -6.74
CA TYR A 76 -8.68 -1.15 -5.58
C TYR A 76 -8.79 -2.69 -5.60
N LEU A 77 -10.00 -3.22 -5.85
CA LEU A 77 -10.24 -4.66 -5.90
C LEU A 77 -9.56 -5.33 -7.08
N VAL A 78 -9.48 -4.68 -8.24
CA VAL A 78 -8.71 -5.18 -9.39
C VAL A 78 -7.22 -5.22 -9.06
N ALA A 79 -6.66 -4.15 -8.49
CA ALA A 79 -5.26 -4.13 -8.05
C ALA A 79 -4.99 -5.19 -6.98
N PHE A 80 -5.93 -5.40 -6.07
CA PHE A 80 -5.84 -6.43 -5.04
C PHE A 80 -5.90 -7.84 -5.62
N ALA A 81 -6.73 -8.09 -6.64
CA ALA A 81 -6.73 -9.37 -7.36
C ALA A 81 -5.38 -9.63 -8.06
N VAL A 82 -4.80 -8.60 -8.69
CA VAL A 82 -3.46 -8.68 -9.29
C VAL A 82 -2.40 -8.99 -8.23
N GLN A 83 -2.56 -8.54 -6.98
CA GLN A 83 -1.63 -8.85 -5.88
C GLN A 83 -1.51 -10.34 -5.59
N PHE A 84 -2.60 -11.09 -5.70
CA PHE A 84 -2.54 -12.55 -5.56
C PHE A 84 -1.77 -13.19 -6.72
N LEU A 85 -1.98 -12.73 -7.95
CA LEU A 85 -1.24 -13.22 -9.12
C LEU A 85 0.24 -12.87 -9.03
N HIS A 86 0.54 -11.65 -8.59
CA HIS A 86 1.90 -11.16 -8.43
C HIS A 86 2.66 -11.97 -7.39
N PHE A 87 2.04 -12.21 -6.24
CA PHE A 87 2.63 -13.06 -5.21
C PHE A 87 2.79 -14.52 -5.64
N ALA A 88 1.85 -15.06 -6.41
CA ALA A 88 2.00 -16.41 -6.96
C ALA A 88 3.23 -16.50 -7.87
N GLU A 89 3.46 -15.50 -8.72
CA GLU A 89 4.66 -15.40 -9.55
C GLU A 89 5.92 -15.27 -8.67
N GLU A 90 5.96 -14.32 -7.74
CA GLU A 90 7.08 -14.12 -6.81
C GLU A 90 7.44 -15.39 -6.02
N PHE A 91 6.42 -16.08 -5.50
CA PHE A 91 6.57 -17.30 -4.74
C PHE A 91 7.15 -18.42 -5.59
N THR A 92 6.58 -18.66 -6.79
CA THR A 92 7.00 -19.76 -7.67
C THR A 92 8.36 -19.53 -8.30
N THR A 93 8.78 -18.28 -8.45
CA THR A 93 10.05 -17.91 -9.09
C THR A 93 11.14 -17.50 -8.10
N GLY A 94 10.88 -17.60 -6.79
CA GLY A 94 11.90 -17.51 -5.75
C GLY A 94 12.26 -16.09 -5.32
N PHE A 95 11.35 -15.12 -5.44
CA PHE A 95 11.57 -13.72 -5.04
C PHE A 95 12.11 -13.60 -3.61
N TYR A 96 11.55 -14.38 -2.67
CA TYR A 96 11.95 -14.42 -1.26
C TYR A 96 13.45 -14.71 -1.04
N THR A 97 14.11 -15.36 -2.00
CA THR A 97 15.56 -15.58 -2.00
C THR A 97 16.28 -14.55 -2.86
N ARG A 98 15.86 -14.43 -4.12
CA ARG A 98 16.57 -13.63 -5.13
C ARG A 98 16.58 -12.15 -4.80
N TRP A 99 15.48 -11.61 -4.28
CA TRP A 99 15.37 -10.18 -3.98
C TRP A 99 16.31 -9.70 -2.88
N PRO A 100 16.33 -10.31 -1.67
CA PRO A 100 17.31 -9.91 -0.66
C PRO A 100 18.76 -10.15 -1.09
N VAL A 101 19.03 -11.31 -1.71
CA VAL A 101 20.41 -11.72 -2.03
C VAL A 101 20.98 -10.92 -3.19
N GLU A 102 20.29 -10.89 -4.32
CA GLU A 102 20.84 -10.33 -5.56
C GLU A 102 20.81 -8.79 -5.57
N VAL A 103 19.80 -8.18 -4.96
CA VAL A 103 19.60 -6.71 -4.98
C VAL A 103 20.23 -6.02 -3.78
N PHE A 104 20.21 -6.66 -2.60
CA PHE A 104 20.66 -6.04 -1.35
C PHE A 104 21.88 -6.70 -0.72
N ASN A 105 22.42 -7.76 -1.33
CA ASN A 105 23.51 -8.56 -0.76
C ASN A 105 23.21 -8.98 0.70
N ALA A 106 21.97 -9.41 0.93
CA ALA A 106 21.46 -9.79 2.24
C ALA A 106 21.06 -11.27 2.28
N ALA A 107 20.85 -11.80 3.49
CA ALA A 107 20.33 -13.16 3.64
C ALA A 107 18.92 -13.29 3.01
N PRO A 108 18.56 -14.47 2.47
CA PRO A 108 17.21 -14.70 1.96
C PRO A 108 16.18 -14.65 3.08
N PHE A 109 14.92 -14.36 2.73
CA PHE A 109 13.82 -14.61 3.65
C PHE A 109 13.62 -16.11 3.84
N ASP A 110 13.33 -16.51 5.07
CA ASP A 110 12.70 -17.80 5.31
C ASP A 110 11.34 -17.85 4.58
N LEU A 111 11.04 -18.99 3.95
CA LEU A 111 9.84 -19.16 3.13
C LEU A 111 8.56 -18.92 3.94
N SER A 112 8.51 -19.44 5.17
CA SER A 112 7.33 -19.29 6.02
C SER A 112 7.13 -17.84 6.44
N THR A 113 8.22 -17.12 6.72
CA THR A 113 8.19 -15.69 7.03
C THR A 113 7.69 -14.88 5.83
N PHE A 114 8.20 -15.15 4.62
CA PHE A 114 7.75 -14.48 3.40
C PHE A 114 6.25 -14.65 3.14
N VAL A 115 5.74 -15.88 3.30
CA VAL A 115 4.31 -16.18 3.12
C VAL A 115 3.48 -15.49 4.21
N GLN A 116 3.89 -15.57 5.48
CA GLN A 116 3.15 -14.97 6.58
C GLN A 116 3.04 -13.45 6.44
N LEU A 117 4.13 -12.76 6.09
CA LEU A 117 4.13 -11.31 5.85
C LEU A 117 3.13 -10.91 4.77
N ASN A 118 3.09 -11.67 3.66
CA ASN A 118 2.15 -11.42 2.57
C ASN A 118 0.70 -11.70 2.98
N MET A 119 0.42 -12.83 3.64
CA MET A 119 -0.94 -13.18 4.06
C MET A 119 -1.51 -12.19 5.09
N VAL A 120 -0.69 -11.75 6.04
CA VAL A 120 -1.07 -10.68 7.00
C VAL A 120 -1.35 -9.38 6.26
N SER A 121 -0.51 -9.02 5.29
CA SER A 121 -0.71 -7.83 4.47
C SER A 121 -2.02 -7.91 3.67
N TYR A 122 -2.36 -9.06 3.08
CA TYR A 122 -3.58 -9.24 2.29
C TYR A 122 -4.83 -9.20 3.16
N ALA A 123 -4.76 -9.76 4.36
CA ALA A 123 -5.83 -9.60 5.34
C ALA A 123 -6.05 -8.11 5.65
N ALA A 124 -4.98 -7.34 5.86
CA ALA A 124 -5.08 -5.89 6.08
C ALA A 124 -5.64 -5.15 4.85
N PHE A 125 -5.22 -5.51 3.63
CA PHE A 125 -5.72 -4.91 2.39
C PHE A 125 -7.20 -5.22 2.16
N ALA A 126 -7.66 -6.42 2.48
CA ALA A 126 -9.09 -6.74 2.48
C ALA A 126 -9.88 -5.86 3.47
N LEU A 127 -9.35 -5.61 4.67
CA LEU A 127 -9.94 -4.65 5.61
C LEU A 127 -9.91 -3.21 5.06
N GLY A 128 -8.90 -2.86 4.26
CA GLY A 128 -8.83 -1.61 3.51
C GLY A 128 -10.01 -1.43 2.54
N ALA A 129 -10.37 -2.48 1.80
CA ALA A 129 -11.56 -2.47 0.93
C ALA A 129 -12.86 -2.22 1.74
N VAL A 130 -12.99 -2.86 2.91
CA VAL A 130 -14.11 -2.62 3.82
C VAL A 130 -14.13 -1.17 4.33
N ALA A 131 -12.96 -0.61 4.64
CA ALA A 131 -12.83 0.77 5.09
C ALA A 131 -13.23 1.79 4.02
N ILE A 132 -12.86 1.54 2.75
CA ILE A 132 -13.33 2.33 1.60
C ILE A 132 -14.86 2.28 1.54
N TYR A 133 -15.44 1.07 1.51
CA TYR A 133 -16.88 0.88 1.38
C TYR A 133 -17.68 1.52 2.53
N ARG A 134 -17.18 1.42 3.77
CA ARG A 134 -17.85 1.94 4.96
C ARG A 134 -17.51 3.39 5.29
N GLY A 135 -16.58 4.02 4.58
CA GLY A 135 -16.14 5.39 4.87
C GLY A 135 -15.35 5.54 6.18
N ILE A 136 -14.64 4.50 6.63
CA ILE A 136 -13.89 4.52 7.89
C ILE A 136 -12.48 5.06 7.63
N LYS A 137 -12.15 6.20 8.24
CA LYS A 137 -10.90 6.93 7.98
C LYS A 137 -9.65 6.21 8.48
N GLY A 138 -9.62 5.74 9.73
CA GLY A 138 -8.40 5.18 10.34
C GLY A 138 -7.68 4.11 9.50
N PRO A 139 -8.36 3.04 9.03
CA PRO A 139 -7.73 2.00 8.21
C PRO A 139 -7.31 2.45 6.80
N MET A 140 -7.61 3.68 6.38
CA MET A 140 -7.20 4.18 5.06
C MET A 140 -5.69 4.37 4.94
N LEU A 141 -4.94 4.40 6.05
CA LEU A 141 -3.48 4.22 6.02
C LEU A 141 -3.08 2.96 5.26
N VAL A 142 -3.79 1.85 5.49
CA VAL A 142 -3.53 0.56 4.83
C VAL A 142 -3.84 0.64 3.34
N VAL A 143 -4.89 1.38 2.96
CA VAL A 143 -5.27 1.62 1.56
C VAL A 143 -4.19 2.43 0.84
N TRP A 144 -3.69 3.50 1.47
CA TRP A 144 -2.58 4.29 0.94
C TRP A 144 -1.29 3.49 0.85
N PHE A 145 -0.98 2.68 1.87
CA PHE A 145 0.21 1.84 1.87
C PHE A 145 0.15 0.78 0.77
N PHE A 146 -0.99 0.11 0.60
CA PHE A 146 -1.21 -0.80 -0.51
C PHE A 146 -1.01 -0.10 -1.86
N THR A 147 -1.60 1.08 -2.04
CA THR A 147 -1.48 1.83 -3.29
C THR A 147 -0.04 2.23 -3.59
N LEU A 148 0.71 2.70 -2.60
CA LEU A 148 2.08 3.18 -2.78
C LEU A 148 3.11 2.05 -2.89
N MET A 149 3.02 1.01 -2.06
CA MET A 149 3.99 -0.08 -2.06
C MET A 149 3.48 -1.29 -2.85
N GLY A 150 2.32 -1.82 -2.46
CA GLY A 150 1.74 -3.02 -3.07
C GLY A 150 1.37 -2.86 -4.56
N VAL A 151 1.12 -1.63 -5.00
CA VAL A 151 0.79 -1.34 -6.40
C VAL A 151 1.92 -0.55 -7.06
N ILE A 152 2.08 0.74 -6.74
CA ILE A 152 3.06 1.61 -7.43
C ILE A 152 4.50 1.10 -7.25
N GLY A 153 4.88 0.79 -6.01
CA GLY A 153 6.20 0.26 -5.68
C GLY A 153 6.49 -1.02 -6.46
N ASN A 154 5.57 -1.98 -6.45
CA ASN A 154 5.73 -3.21 -7.22
C ASN A 154 5.83 -2.94 -8.73
N GLY A 155 4.97 -2.07 -9.28
CA GLY A 155 5.00 -1.73 -10.71
C GLY A 155 6.30 -1.07 -11.16
N ILE A 156 6.92 -0.25 -10.31
CA ILE A 156 8.17 0.45 -10.64
C ILE A 156 9.39 -0.42 -10.34
N LEU A 157 9.44 -1.06 -9.18
CA LEU A 157 10.66 -1.70 -8.70
C LEU A 157 10.95 -3.03 -9.38
N HIS A 158 9.94 -3.85 -9.71
CA HIS A 158 10.19 -5.13 -10.38
C HIS A 158 10.84 -4.99 -11.76
N PRO A 159 10.46 -4.03 -12.60
CA PRO A 159 11.22 -3.71 -13.82
C PRO A 159 12.64 -3.22 -13.58
N LEU A 160 12.92 -2.63 -12.41
CA LEU A 160 14.24 -2.09 -12.07
C LEU A 160 15.16 -3.10 -11.35
N TYR A 161 14.61 -4.09 -10.63
CA TYR A 161 15.41 -5.09 -9.93
C TYR A 161 16.43 -5.82 -10.81
N PRO A 162 16.14 -6.22 -12.07
CA PRO A 162 17.15 -6.79 -12.96
C PRO A 162 18.37 -5.89 -13.19
N LEU A 163 18.24 -4.57 -13.04
CA LEU A 163 19.34 -3.61 -13.22
C LEU A 163 20.22 -3.50 -11.97
N PHE A 164 19.68 -3.85 -10.80
CA PHE A 164 20.39 -3.83 -9.52
C PHE A 164 20.86 -5.21 -9.08
N ALA A 165 20.27 -6.27 -9.63
CA ALA A 165 20.61 -7.64 -9.33
C ALA A 165 22.06 -7.92 -9.73
N THR A 166 22.81 -8.47 -8.79
CA THR A 166 24.21 -8.91 -8.99
C THR A 166 24.31 -10.28 -9.67
N GLY A 167 23.18 -10.94 -9.90
CA GLY A 167 23.08 -12.23 -10.61
C GLY A 167 23.08 -12.10 -12.14
N GLU A 168 22.78 -13.21 -12.83
CA GLU A 168 22.71 -13.22 -14.29
C GLU A 168 21.57 -12.33 -14.80
N PHE A 169 21.85 -11.58 -15.89
CA PHE A 169 20.86 -10.73 -16.53
C PHE A 169 19.76 -11.59 -17.17
N GLY A 170 18.52 -11.40 -16.74
CA GLY A 170 17.40 -12.20 -17.21
C GLY A 170 16.10 -11.86 -16.50
N TYR A 171 15.15 -12.79 -16.55
CA TYR A 171 13.88 -12.67 -15.84
C TYR A 171 14.11 -12.54 -14.32
N PHE A 172 13.43 -11.57 -13.71
CA PHE A 172 13.41 -11.37 -12.27
C PHE A 172 12.01 -11.66 -11.70
N PRO A 173 11.91 -12.32 -10.53
CA PRO A 173 10.63 -12.73 -9.97
C PRO A 173 9.63 -11.57 -9.83
N GLY A 174 8.40 -11.78 -10.29
CA GLY A 174 7.32 -10.79 -10.27
C GLY A 174 7.33 -9.78 -11.43
N LEU A 175 8.27 -9.87 -12.36
CA LEU A 175 8.38 -8.92 -13.47
C LEU A 175 7.13 -8.88 -14.37
N TYR A 176 6.51 -10.03 -14.69
CA TYR A 176 5.43 -10.03 -15.68
C TYR A 176 4.12 -9.50 -15.10
N SER A 177 3.73 -9.98 -13.92
CA SER A 177 2.52 -9.51 -13.23
C SER A 177 2.62 -8.04 -12.79
N SER A 178 3.80 -7.55 -12.42
CA SER A 178 3.97 -6.16 -11.95
C SER A 178 3.66 -5.11 -13.02
N VAL A 179 3.77 -5.44 -14.31
CA VAL A 179 3.46 -4.51 -15.41
C VAL A 179 2.02 -3.98 -15.34
N ALA A 180 1.07 -4.79 -14.86
CA ALA A 180 -0.31 -4.34 -14.66
C ALA A 180 -0.40 -3.16 -13.68
N TYR A 181 0.51 -3.08 -12.71
CA TYR A 181 0.56 -1.99 -11.74
C TYR A 181 1.07 -0.66 -12.29
N LEU A 182 1.80 -0.67 -13.41
CA LEU A 182 2.17 0.58 -14.09
C LEU A 182 0.93 1.37 -14.56
N LEU A 183 -0.18 0.67 -14.84
CA LEU A 183 -1.46 1.30 -15.16
C LEU A 183 -2.33 1.47 -13.91
N LEU A 184 -2.48 0.43 -13.09
CA LEU A 184 -3.39 0.47 -11.94
C LEU A 184 -2.94 1.44 -10.85
N GLY A 185 -1.63 1.59 -10.63
CA GLY A 185 -1.04 2.45 -9.61
C GLY A 185 -1.42 3.93 -9.78
N PRO A 186 -1.09 4.55 -10.92
CA PRO A 186 -1.45 5.95 -11.18
C PRO A 186 -2.96 6.19 -11.13
N ILE A 187 -3.78 5.25 -11.65
CA ILE A 187 -5.24 5.37 -11.62
C ILE A 187 -5.73 5.34 -10.17
N LEU A 188 -5.33 4.33 -9.39
CA LEU A 188 -5.78 4.18 -8.01
C LEU A 188 -5.35 5.37 -7.15
N PHE A 189 -4.10 5.81 -7.28
CA PHE A 189 -3.59 7.00 -6.59
C PHE A 189 -4.41 8.24 -6.92
N ALA A 190 -4.67 8.50 -8.21
CA ALA A 190 -5.47 9.65 -8.63
C ALA A 190 -6.89 9.60 -8.05
N ARG A 191 -7.53 8.42 -8.01
CA ARG A 191 -8.89 8.28 -7.43
C ARG A 191 -8.92 8.46 -5.91
N LEU A 192 -7.86 8.06 -5.20
CA LEU A 192 -7.73 8.31 -3.77
C LEU A 192 -7.43 9.78 -3.46
N TRP A 193 -6.66 10.44 -4.33
CA TRP A 193 -6.28 11.84 -4.18
C TRP A 193 -7.40 12.81 -4.58
N GLU A 194 -8.23 12.45 -5.56
CA GLU A 194 -9.37 13.25 -6.02
C GLU A 194 -10.48 13.29 -4.96
N VAL A 195 -10.39 14.28 -4.10
CA VAL A 195 -11.39 14.61 -3.10
C VAL A 195 -12.35 15.64 -3.70
N ARG A 196 -13.44 15.21 -4.33
CA ARG A 196 -14.42 16.16 -4.94
C ARG A 196 -15.33 16.79 -3.88
N THR A 197 -15.53 18.10 -4.00
CA THR A 197 -16.71 18.80 -3.46
C THR A 197 -17.92 18.40 -4.28
N THR A 198 -18.84 17.66 -3.66
CA THR A 198 -20.24 17.63 -4.08
C THR A 198 -20.72 19.08 -4.13
N THR A 199 -20.83 19.63 -5.34
CA THR A 199 -21.64 20.80 -5.68
C THR A 199 -23.10 20.42 -5.73
#